data_AF-A0AAE7A322-F1
#
_entry.id   AF-A0AAE7A322-F1
#
_cell.length_a   1.000
_cell.length_b   1.000
_cell.length_c   1.000
_cell.angle_alpha   90.00
_cell.angle_beta   90.00
_cell.angle_gamma   90.00
#
_symmetry.space_group_name_H-M   'P 1'
#
loop_
_entity.id
_entity.type
_entity.pdbx_description
1 polymer ?
#
loop_
_entity_poly.entity_id
_entity_poly.type
_entity_poly.pdbx_seq_one_letter_code
_entity_poly.pdbx_strand_id
1 'polypeptide(L)'
;METNRELSAAETLVNGKLESTGAYRYDSLGRRVAKVSAVNGVAEQKNFLWQGLRMLREETPGQSSLYVYEPGSYAPLARVDEAEGGEQKLYYFHTDQIGTPLEMTDREGQIV
;
A
#
# COMPACT_ATOMS: atom_id res chain seq x y z
N MET A 1 -17.09 -22.80 8.46
CA MET A 1 -15.64 -22.95 8.27
C MET A 1 -15.31 -22.24 6.97
N GLU A 2 -15.08 -20.92 7.03
CA GLU A 2 -14.72 -20.14 5.85
C GLU A 2 -13.26 -20.44 5.51
N THR A 3 -13.04 -21.07 4.38
CA THR A 3 -11.72 -21.26 3.79
C THR A 3 -11.17 -19.89 3.41
N ASN A 4 -10.28 -19.35 4.25
CA ASN A 4 -9.53 -18.14 3.93
C ASN A 4 -8.61 -18.46 2.74
N ARG A 5 -8.96 -17.96 1.54
CA ARG A 5 -8.17 -18.12 0.31
C ARG A 5 -7.09 -17.04 0.28
N GLU A 6 -6.05 -17.21 1.09
CA GLU A 6 -4.88 -16.32 1.05
C GLU A 6 -4.06 -16.62 -0.20
N LEU A 7 -3.91 -15.62 -1.08
CA LEU A 7 -3.09 -15.72 -2.28
C LEU A 7 -1.62 -15.64 -1.89
N SER A 8 -0.90 -16.76 -1.86
CA SER A 8 0.53 -16.82 -1.51
C SER A 8 1.45 -16.48 -2.68
N ALA A 9 1.04 -16.77 -3.92
CA ALA A 9 1.80 -16.48 -5.13
C ALA A 9 0.90 -16.16 -6.33
N ALA A 10 1.43 -15.37 -7.28
CA ALA A 10 0.79 -15.05 -8.54
C ALA A 10 1.85 -14.87 -9.65
N GLU A 11 1.48 -15.19 -10.88
CA GLU A 11 2.31 -15.04 -12.08
C GLU A 11 1.49 -14.42 -13.20
N THR A 12 2.13 -13.55 -13.98
CA THR A 12 1.54 -12.92 -15.18
C THR A 12 2.37 -13.31 -16.40
N LEU A 13 1.69 -13.84 -17.42
CA LEU A 13 2.29 -14.26 -18.69
C LEU A 13 1.80 -13.34 -19.81
N VAL A 14 2.71 -12.81 -20.62
CA VAL A 14 2.40 -12.06 -21.84
C VAL A 14 3.00 -12.81 -23.03
N ASN A 15 2.14 -13.19 -23.98
CA ASN A 15 2.53 -14.00 -25.15
C ASN A 15 3.28 -15.30 -24.77
N GLY A 16 2.88 -15.93 -23.66
CA GLY A 16 3.52 -17.15 -23.15
C GLY A 16 4.87 -16.94 -22.46
N LYS A 17 5.34 -15.69 -22.34
CA LYS A 17 6.54 -15.33 -21.59
C LYS A 17 6.16 -14.80 -20.20
N LEU A 18 6.87 -15.26 -19.16
CA LEU A 18 6.70 -14.73 -17.81
C LEU A 18 7.11 -13.25 -17.80
N GLU A 19 6.17 -12.38 -17.44
CA GLU A 19 6.36 -10.93 -17.35
C GLU A 19 6.56 -10.50 -15.90
N SER A 20 5.74 -11.03 -14.99
CA SER A 20 5.85 -10.72 -13.57
C SER A 20 5.47 -11.87 -12.65
N THR A 21 6.06 -11.86 -11.46
CA THR A 21 5.70 -12.73 -10.33
C THR A 21 5.37 -11.91 -9.10
N GLY A 22 4.59 -12.48 -8.19
CA GLY A 22 4.34 -11.92 -6.87
C GLY A 22 4.26 -13.03 -5.84
N ALA A 23 4.97 -12.88 -4.73
CA ALA A 23 4.87 -13.72 -3.53
C ALA A 23 4.41 -12.86 -2.35
N TYR A 24 3.48 -13.38 -1.55
CA TYR A 24 2.81 -12.62 -0.48
C TYR A 24 2.93 -13.35 0.86
N ARG A 25 3.09 -12.57 1.92
CA ARG A 25 3.04 -13.07 3.31
C ARG A 25 1.92 -12.38 4.06
N TYR A 26 1.28 -13.14 4.94
CA TYR A 26 0.15 -12.69 5.75
C TYR A 26 0.43 -12.93 7.23
N ASP A 27 -0.19 -12.13 8.09
CA ASP A 27 -0.25 -12.42 9.53
C ASP A 27 -1.38 -13.40 9.85
N SER A 28 -1.51 -13.79 11.13
CA SER A 28 -2.54 -14.74 11.58
C SER A 28 -3.99 -14.23 11.44
N LEU A 29 -4.18 -12.95 11.12
CA LEU A 29 -5.49 -12.35 10.83
C LEU A 29 -5.75 -12.27 9.32
N GLY A 30 -4.86 -12.81 8.49
CA GLY A 30 -4.98 -12.79 7.03
C GLY A 30 -4.65 -11.46 6.39
N ARG A 31 -4.01 -10.52 7.10
CA ARG A 31 -3.60 -9.23 6.54
C ARG A 31 -2.25 -9.38 5.86
N ARG A 32 -2.09 -8.82 4.66
CA ARG A 32 -0.82 -8.86 3.93
C ARG A 32 0.23 -8.04 4.67
N VAL A 33 1.31 -8.67 5.10
CA VAL A 33 2.44 -8.02 5.80
C VAL A 33 3.67 -7.84 4.91
N ALA A 34 3.75 -8.58 3.79
CA ALA A 34 4.78 -8.37 2.80
C ALA A 34 4.37 -8.82 1.40
N LYS A 35 5.03 -8.22 0.40
CA LYS A 35 4.99 -8.62 -0.99
C LYS A 35 6.42 -8.60 -1.54
N VAL A 36 6.79 -9.63 -2.28
CA VAL A 36 7.96 -9.62 -3.15
C VAL A 36 7.42 -9.76 -4.57
N SER A 37 7.65 -8.77 -5.43
CA SER A 37 7.31 -8.86 -6.85
C SER A 37 8.57 -8.82 -7.69
N ALA A 38 8.58 -9.57 -8.80
CA ALA A 38 9.57 -9.40 -9.83
C ALA A 38 8.87 -8.99 -11.12
N VAL A 39 9.33 -7.92 -11.77
CA VAL A 39 8.85 -7.49 -13.09
C VAL A 39 10.06 -7.39 -14.00
N ASN A 40 10.05 -8.08 -15.14
CA ASN A 40 11.19 -8.13 -16.06
C ASN A 40 12.52 -8.52 -15.35
N GLY A 41 12.45 -9.38 -14.34
CA GLY A 41 13.61 -9.83 -13.55
C GLY A 41 14.07 -8.87 -12.45
N VAL A 42 13.49 -7.67 -12.34
CA VAL A 42 13.78 -6.72 -11.27
C VAL A 42 12.86 -7.00 -10.09
N ALA A 43 13.45 -7.42 -8.97
CA ALA A 43 12.72 -7.70 -7.74
C ALA A 43 12.53 -6.43 -6.90
N GLU A 44 11.32 -6.27 -6.36
CA GLU A 44 10.94 -5.24 -5.40
C GLU A 44 10.31 -5.92 -4.19
N GLN A 45 10.76 -5.53 -3.00
CA GLN A 45 10.15 -5.95 -1.74
C GLN A 45 9.38 -4.78 -1.13
N LYS A 46 8.15 -5.04 -0.72
CA LYS A 46 7.31 -4.13 0.05
C LYS A 46 6.83 -4.78 1.35
N ASN A 47 6.94 -4.08 2.47
CA ASN A 47 6.36 -4.48 3.75
C ASN A 47 5.16 -3.59 4.09
N PHE A 48 4.24 -4.12 4.91
CA PHE A 48 3.03 -3.42 5.32
C PHE A 48 2.84 -3.52 6.83
N LEU A 49 2.50 -2.41 7.46
CA LEU A 49 2.19 -2.32 8.88
C LEU A 49 0.70 -1.99 9.07
N TRP A 50 0.07 -2.64 10.04
CA TRP A 50 -1.37 -2.55 10.27
C TRP A 50 -1.73 -2.22 11.73
N GLN A 51 -2.79 -1.45 11.92
CA GLN A 51 -3.52 -1.28 13.19
C GLN A 51 -4.99 -1.66 12.96
N GLY A 52 -5.42 -2.79 13.53
CA GLY A 52 -6.73 -3.36 13.18
C GLY A 52 -6.83 -3.59 11.67
N LEU A 53 -7.83 -3.00 11.00
CA LEU A 53 -7.97 -3.05 9.53
C LEU A 53 -7.40 -1.82 8.81
N ARG A 54 -6.70 -0.93 9.52
CA ARG A 54 -6.06 0.26 8.95
C ARG A 54 -4.62 -0.05 8.59
N MET A 55 -4.22 0.15 7.33
CA MET A 55 -2.83 0.06 6.92
C MET A 55 -2.14 1.35 7.35
N LEU A 56 -1.24 1.27 8.33
CA LEU A 56 -0.53 2.45 8.83
C LEU A 56 0.64 2.82 7.93
N ARG A 57 1.34 1.84 7.38
CA ARG A 57 2.54 2.10 6.59
C ARG A 57 2.75 1.08 5.51
N GLU A 58 3.24 1.53 4.36
CA GLU A 58 3.95 0.69 3.40
C GLU A 58 5.39 1.14 3.25
N GLU A 59 6.31 0.19 3.06
CA GLU A 59 7.74 0.44 3.01
C GLU A 59 8.40 -0.38 1.91
N THR A 60 9.23 0.27 1.09
CA THR A 60 10.20 -0.36 0.18
C THR A 60 11.60 0.14 0.57
N PRO A 61 12.68 -0.47 0.07
CA PRO A 61 14.03 0.02 0.37
C PRO A 61 14.18 1.50 0.00
N GLY A 62 14.47 2.34 1.00
CA GLY A 62 14.68 3.77 0.81
C GLY A 62 13.40 4.61 0.63
N GLN A 63 12.20 4.03 0.73
CA GLN A 63 10.95 4.78 0.63
C GLN A 63 9.88 4.26 1.59
N SER A 64 9.04 5.15 2.11
CA SER A 64 7.88 4.76 2.90
C SER A 64 6.71 5.71 2.76
N SER A 65 5.52 5.19 3.03
CA SER A 65 4.28 5.95 3.03
C SER A 65 3.52 5.66 4.30
N LEU A 66 3.36 6.68 5.15
CA LEU A 66 2.59 6.63 6.39
C LEU A 66 1.18 7.18 6.15
N TYR A 67 0.16 6.43 6.54
CA TYR A 67 -1.24 6.83 6.43
C TYR A 67 -1.78 7.27 7.79
N VAL A 68 -2.41 8.43 7.81
CA VAL A 68 -3.12 8.98 8.95
C VAL A 68 -4.61 8.88 8.68
N TYR A 69 -5.39 8.47 9.68
CA TYR A 69 -6.83 8.27 9.59
C TYR A 69 -7.57 9.25 10.49
N GLU A 70 -8.79 9.59 10.11
CA GLU A 70 -9.68 10.36 10.97
C GLU A 70 -9.95 9.63 12.31
N PRO A 71 -10.09 10.36 13.43
CA PRO A 71 -10.38 9.75 14.73
C PRO A 71 -11.60 8.84 14.70
N GLY A 72 -11.42 7.58 15.11
CA GLY A 72 -12.52 6.61 15.19
C GLY A 72 -13.05 6.09 13.84
N SER A 73 -12.48 6.50 12.71
CA SER A 73 -12.97 6.19 11.36
C SER A 73 -11.96 5.37 10.55
N TYR A 74 -12.41 4.75 9.45
CA TYR A 74 -11.52 4.13 8.45
C TYR A 74 -11.23 5.07 7.27
N ALA A 75 -11.79 6.28 7.27
CA ALA A 75 -11.49 7.30 6.30
C ALA A 75 -10.03 7.78 6.46
N PRO A 76 -9.20 7.71 5.41
CA PRO A 76 -7.86 8.26 5.45
C PRO A 76 -7.95 9.79 5.42
N LEU A 77 -7.14 10.43 6.26
CA LEU A 77 -7.04 11.88 6.37
C LEU A 77 -5.86 12.41 5.56
N ALA A 78 -4.70 11.79 5.74
CA ALA A 78 -3.46 12.24 5.12
C ALA A 78 -2.49 11.09 4.84
N ARG A 79 -1.54 11.33 3.94
CA ARG A 79 -0.41 10.44 3.64
C ARG A 79 0.88 11.25 3.71
N VAL A 80 1.89 10.70 4.37
CA VAL A 80 3.25 11.25 4.39
C VAL A 80 4.17 10.29 3.66
N ASP A 81 4.73 10.74 2.55
CA ASP A 81 5.74 10.00 1.79
C ASP A 81 7.13 10.48 2.16
N GLU A 82 7.99 9.52 2.47
CA GLU A 82 9.39 9.74 2.80
C GLU A 82 10.25 8.98 1.80
N ALA A 83 11.30 9.63 1.29
CA ALA A 83 12.34 8.99 0.52
C ALA A 83 13.69 9.25 1.21
N GLU A 84 14.58 8.27 1.21
CA GLU A 84 15.91 8.39 1.79
C GLU A 84 16.68 9.53 1.13
N GLY A 85 17.12 10.50 1.93
CA GLY A 85 17.80 11.71 1.44
C GLY A 85 16.89 12.72 0.71
N GLY A 86 15.59 12.47 0.63
CA GLY A 86 14.59 13.35 0.05
C GLY A 86 13.79 14.13 1.09
N GLU A 87 13.06 15.16 0.61
CA GLU A 87 12.07 15.85 1.44
C GLU A 87 10.80 15.01 1.62
N GLN A 88 10.19 15.11 2.80
CA GLN A 88 8.89 14.51 3.07
C GLN A 88 7.81 15.21 2.23
N LYS A 89 6.92 14.43 1.62
CA LYS A 89 5.76 14.95 0.89
C LYS A 89 4.49 14.64 1.67
N LEU A 90 3.68 15.66 1.91
CA LEU A 90 2.42 15.55 2.62
C LEU A 90 1.25 15.68 1.64
N TYR A 91 0.32 14.76 1.77
CA TYR A 91 -0.88 14.71 0.97
C TYR A 91 -2.12 14.62 1.86
N TYR A 92 -3.22 15.25 1.44
CA TYR A 92 -4.52 15.23 2.13
C TYR A 92 -5.55 14.54 1.24
N PHE A 93 -6.28 13.59 1.79
CA PHE A 93 -7.36 12.90 1.07
C PHE A 93 -8.66 13.68 1.17
N HIS A 94 -9.37 13.80 0.06
CA HIS A 94 -10.75 14.28 -0.01
C HIS A 94 -11.65 13.09 -0.22
N THR A 95 -12.52 12.82 0.74
CA THR A 95 -13.34 11.59 0.76
C THR A 95 -14.82 11.90 0.57
N ASP A 96 -15.57 10.91 0.07
CA ASP A 96 -17.04 10.93 0.12
C ASP A 96 -17.57 10.70 1.54
N GLN A 97 -18.90 10.67 1.71
CA GLN A 97 -19.53 10.49 3.02
C GLN A 97 -19.26 9.14 3.71
N ILE A 98 -18.70 8.15 3.01
CA ILE A 98 -18.34 6.85 3.58
C ILE A 98 -16.82 6.66 3.71
N GLY A 99 -16.02 7.69 3.43
CA GLY A 99 -14.57 7.67 3.56
C GLY A 99 -13.84 7.13 2.34
N THR A 100 -14.51 6.98 1.19
CA THR A 100 -13.85 6.59 -0.08
C THR A 100 -13.02 7.77 -0.59
N PRO A 101 -11.70 7.65 -0.79
CA PRO A 101 -10.90 8.72 -1.38
C PRO A 101 -11.35 9.01 -2.81
N LEU A 102 -11.66 10.28 -3.10
CA LEU A 102 -12.05 10.78 -4.42
C LEU A 102 -10.92 11.58 -5.06
N GLU A 103 -10.26 12.42 -4.26
CA GLU A 103 -9.18 13.29 -4.70
C GLU A 103 -8.09 13.38 -3.63
N MET A 104 -6.92 13.89 -4.02
CA MET A 104 -5.81 14.13 -3.11
C MET A 104 -5.16 15.48 -3.45
N THR A 105 -4.78 16.24 -2.43
CA THR A 105 -4.04 17.50 -2.62
C THR A 105 -2.70 17.46 -1.90
N ASP A 106 -1.71 18.16 -2.43
CA ASP A 106 -0.45 18.43 -1.73
C ASP A 106 -0.61 19.50 -0.63
N ARG A 107 0.50 19.86 0.03
CA ARG A 107 0.51 20.87 1.11
C ARG A 107 0.22 22.30 0.62
N GLU A 108 0.34 22.56 -0.67
CA GLU A 108 0.01 23.82 -1.35
C GLU A 108 -1.47 23.84 -1.82
N GLY A 109 -2.21 22.77 -1.59
CA GLY A 109 -3.62 22.63 -1.97
C GLY A 109 -3.82 22.34 -3.45
N GLN A 110 -2.78 21.93 -4.18
CA GLN A 110 -2.90 21.51 -5.58
C GLN A 110 -3.30 20.05 -5.66
N ILE A 111 -4.18 19.72 -6.60
CA ILE A 111 -4.58 18.33 -6.86
C ILE A 111 -3.40 17.58 -7.50
N VAL A 112 -3.20 16.31 -7.10
CA VAL A 112 -2.09 15.45 -7.53
C VAL A 112 -2.54 14.08 -8.05
#